data_AF-A0A7C6KT40-F1
#
_entry.id   AF-A0A7C6KT40-F1
#
_cell.length_a   1.000
_cell.length_b   1.000
_cell.length_c   1.000
_cell.angle_alpha   90.00
_cell.angle_beta   90.00
_cell.angle_gamma   90.00
#
_symmetry.space_group_name_H-M   'P 1'
#
loop_
_entity.id
_entity.type
_entity.pdbx_description
1 polymer ?
#
loop_
_entity_poly.entity_id
_entity_poly.type
_entity_poly.pdbx_seq_one_letter_code
_entity_poly.pdbx_strand_id
1 'polypeptide(L)'
;MRKSNNEEFRGICSVLGAILLWGFLPIYWKQLANVLPEVILANRIIWSFVFVVLLLCCQGRIKELFSHLKGGNSTLLFLGGFIISLNWFTYIYAVNSNHLIEASLGYYINPLLTIFLARVVQKEKMNHYQRIAVVLATIGVAIITFNYGHIPWIALVLALTFSTYSLKLRIK
;
A
#
# COMPACT_ATOMS: atom_id res chain seq x y z
N MET A 1 11.81 27.93 4.23
CA MET A 1 10.37 28.25 4.04
C MET A 1 9.63 27.83 5.30
N ARG A 2 9.17 28.78 6.12
CA ARG A 2 8.47 28.53 7.39
C ARG A 2 7.00 28.30 7.03
N LYS A 3 6.52 27.05 7.02
CA LYS A 3 5.10 26.75 6.80
C LYS A 3 4.28 27.40 7.93
N SER A 4 3.16 28.03 7.59
CA SER A 4 2.21 28.60 8.55
C SER A 4 1.72 27.51 9.50
N ASN A 5 1.67 27.77 10.82
CA ASN A 5 1.20 26.81 11.84
C ASN A 5 -0.17 26.20 11.50
N ASN A 6 -1.04 26.92 10.78
CA ASN A 6 -2.35 26.42 10.35
C ASN A 6 -2.25 25.31 9.29
N GLU A 7 -1.28 25.37 8.38
CA GLU A 7 -1.10 24.32 7.37
C GLU A 7 -0.53 23.04 7.98
N GLU A 8 0.34 23.17 8.99
CA GLU A 8 0.84 22.03 9.75
C GLU A 8 -0.27 21.35 10.54
N PHE A 9 -1.10 22.12 11.25
CA PHE A 9 -2.24 21.60 11.99
C PHE A 9 -3.26 20.90 11.07
N ARG A 10 -3.61 21.50 9.93
CA ARG A 10 -4.49 20.88 8.92
C ARG A 10 -3.90 19.58 8.37
N GLY A 11 -2.59 19.54 8.14
CA GLY A 11 -1.88 18.34 7.73
C GLY A 11 -1.97 17.23 8.76
N ILE A 12 -1.73 17.55 10.04
CA ILE A 12 -1.83 16.59 11.16
C ILE A 12 -3.26 16.05 11.26
N CYS A 13 -4.28 16.91 11.26
CA CYS A 13 -5.68 16.47 11.30
C CYS A 13 -6.04 15.56 10.12
N SER A 14 -5.52 15.85 8.92
CA SER A 14 -5.79 15.03 7.73
C SER A 14 -5.16 13.64 7.84
N VAL A 15 -3.92 13.55 8.33
CA VAL A 15 -3.23 12.27 8.56
C VAL A 15 -3.93 11.46 9.64
N LEU A 16 -4.33 12.09 10.76
CA LEU A 16 -5.08 11.44 11.82
C LEU A 16 -6.41 10.89 11.32
N GLY A 17 -7.18 11.69 10.57
CA GLY A 17 -8.42 11.24 9.94
C GLY A 17 -8.20 10.06 9.01
N ALA A 18 -7.16 10.09 8.18
CA ALA A 18 -6.82 9.00 7.28
C ALA A 18 -6.43 7.71 8.04
N ILE A 19 -5.63 7.81 9.11
CA ILE A 19 -5.23 6.67 9.93
C ILE A 19 -6.45 6.05 10.62
N LEU A 20 -7.34 6.87 11.16
CA LEU A 20 -8.58 6.38 11.78
C LEU A 20 -9.46 5.65 10.77
N LEU A 21 -9.72 6.26 9.61
CA LEU A 21 -10.50 5.63 8.54
C LEU A 21 -9.89 4.28 8.10
N TRP A 22 -8.56 4.21 7.98
CA TRP A 22 -7.83 2.96 7.71
C TRP A 22 -7.91 1.94 8.84
N GLY A 23 -7.95 2.38 10.09
CA GLY A 23 -8.13 1.51 11.25
C GLY A 23 -9.53 0.87 11.32
N PHE A 24 -10.57 1.54 10.79
CA PHE A 24 -11.93 0.99 10.74
C PHE A 24 -12.18 0.05 9.56
N LEU A 25 -11.37 0.10 8.50
CA LEU A 25 -11.51 -0.73 7.29
C LEU A 25 -11.58 -2.25 7.56
N PRO A 26 -10.73 -2.85 8.43
CA PRO A 26 -10.85 -4.26 8.79
C PRO A 26 -12.23 -4.65 9.33
N ILE A 27 -12.89 -3.77 10.09
CA ILE A 27 -14.21 -4.02 10.66
C ILE A 27 -15.25 -4.11 9.54
N TYR A 28 -15.18 -3.18 8.58
CA TYR A 28 -16.04 -3.21 7.39
C TYR A 28 -15.86 -4.49 6.56
N TRP A 29 -14.61 -4.89 6.28
CA TRP A 29 -14.35 -6.12 5.54
C TRP A 29 -14.83 -7.37 6.28
N LYS A 30 -14.68 -7.40 7.60
CA LYS A 30 -15.16 -8.50 8.42
C LYS A 30 -16.69 -8.63 8.40
N GLN A 31 -17.43 -7.54 8.26
CA GLN A 31 -18.89 -7.58 8.03
C GLN A 31 -19.25 -8.18 6.66
N LEU A 32 -18.35 -8.06 5.69
CA LEU A 32 -18.47 -8.64 4.34
C LEU A 32 -17.78 -10.01 4.21
N ALA A 33 -17.44 -10.68 5.32
CA ALA A 33 -16.72 -11.95 5.27
C ALA A 33 -17.47 -13.07 4.52
N ASN A 34 -18.80 -12.95 4.38
CA ASN A 34 -19.64 -13.88 3.60
C ASN A 34 -19.54 -13.67 2.08
N VAL A 35 -18.92 -12.58 1.62
CA VAL A 35 -18.71 -12.27 0.21
C VAL A 35 -17.29 -12.66 -0.19
N LEU A 36 -17.16 -13.27 -1.36
CA LEU A 36 -15.87 -13.65 -1.92
C LEU A 36 -14.94 -12.42 -2.05
N PRO A 37 -13.68 -12.48 -1.56
CA PRO A 37 -12.73 -11.37 -1.61
C PRO A 37 -12.52 -10.78 -3.02
N GLU A 38 -12.55 -11.62 -4.05
CA GLU A 38 -12.46 -11.23 -5.46
C GLU A 38 -13.65 -10.39 -5.91
N VAL A 39 -14.86 -10.67 -5.43
CA VAL A 39 -16.08 -9.90 -5.75
C VAL A 39 -16.03 -8.54 -5.06
N ILE A 40 -15.56 -8.50 -3.81
CA ILE A 40 -15.36 -7.24 -3.07
C ILE A 40 -14.36 -6.36 -3.82
N LEU A 41 -13.22 -6.93 -4.23
CA LEU A 41 -12.19 -6.20 -4.95
C LEU A 41 -12.68 -5.72 -6.33
N ALA A 42 -13.38 -6.56 -7.08
CA ALA A 42 -13.92 -6.20 -8.39
C ALA A 42 -14.89 -5.01 -8.30
N ASN A 43 -15.83 -5.05 -7.35
CA ASN A 43 -16.74 -3.93 -7.08
C ASN A 43 -15.98 -2.64 -6.77
N ARG A 44 -14.96 -2.73 -5.93
CA ARG A 44 -14.14 -1.58 -5.57
C ARG A 44 -13.41 -0.99 -6.78
N ILE A 45 -12.82 -1.83 -7.64
CA ILE A 45 -12.11 -1.38 -8.85
C ILE A 45 -13.09 -0.68 -9.80
N ILE A 46 -14.27 -1.27 -10.03
CA ILE A 46 -15.31 -0.69 -10.91
C ILE A 46 -15.75 0.67 -10.38
N TRP A 47 -16.11 0.78 -9.10
CA TRP A 47 -16.56 2.05 -8.51
C TRP A 47 -15.44 3.10 -8.46
N SER A 48 -14.20 2.69 -8.20
CA SER A 48 -13.04 3.59 -8.24
C SER A 48 -12.82 4.14 -9.65
N PHE A 49 -12.94 3.28 -10.67
CA PHE A 49 -12.85 3.68 -12.07
C PHE A 49 -13.96 4.66 -12.44
N VAL A 50 -15.22 4.34 -12.12
CA VAL A 50 -16.37 5.22 -12.38
C VAL A 50 -16.17 6.58 -11.70
N PHE A 51 -15.81 6.59 -10.42
CA PHE A 51 -15.58 7.81 -9.66
C PHE A 51 -14.48 8.68 -10.28
N VAL A 52 -13.33 8.09 -10.62
CA VAL A 52 -12.21 8.81 -11.22
C VAL A 52 -12.57 9.36 -12.61
N VAL A 53 -13.26 8.57 -13.44
CA VAL A 53 -13.72 9.03 -14.76
C VAL A 53 -14.69 10.20 -14.63
N LEU A 54 -15.67 10.12 -13.74
CA LEU A 54 -16.61 11.22 -13.47
C LEU A 54 -15.87 12.48 -13.00
N LEU A 55 -14.91 12.34 -12.08
CA LEU A 55 -14.11 13.44 -11.59
C LEU A 55 -13.30 14.10 -12.71
N LEU A 56 -12.69 13.32 -13.60
CA LEU A 56 -11.96 13.82 -14.77
C LEU A 56 -12.89 14.51 -15.78
N CYS A 57 -14.10 13.99 -15.99
CA CYS A 57 -15.13 14.62 -16.80
C CYS A 57 -15.53 15.99 -16.23
N CYS A 58 -15.82 16.06 -14.92
CA CYS A 58 -16.15 17.31 -14.23
C CYS A 58 -15.01 18.34 -14.27
N GLN A 59 -13.75 17.88 -14.30
CA GLN A 59 -12.58 18.75 -14.44
C GLN A 59 -12.24 19.10 -15.90
N GLY A 60 -12.93 18.52 -16.90
CA GLY A 60 -12.62 18.71 -18.32
C GLY A 60 -11.31 18.05 -18.78
N ARG A 61 -10.73 17.15 -17.98
CA ARG A 61 -9.40 16.54 -18.18
C ARG A 61 -9.44 15.16 -18.82
N ILE A 62 -10.59 14.74 -19.37
CA ILE A 62 -10.77 13.40 -19.95
C ILE A 62 -9.78 13.10 -21.10
N LYS A 63 -9.30 14.14 -21.80
CA LYS A 63 -8.29 14.00 -22.87
C LYS A 63 -6.95 13.49 -22.36
N GLU A 64 -6.59 13.79 -21.10
CA GLU A 64 -5.34 13.32 -20.48
C GLU A 64 -5.35 11.80 -20.35
N LEU A 65 -6.48 11.19 -19.99
CA LEU A 65 -6.63 9.73 -19.92
C LEU A 65 -6.28 9.07 -21.26
N PHE A 66 -6.81 9.59 -22.36
CA PHE A 66 -6.53 9.07 -23.70
C PHE A 66 -5.08 9.32 -24.15
N SER A 67 -4.47 10.43 -23.73
CA SER A 67 -3.05 10.67 -24.03
C SER A 67 -2.12 9.68 -23.32
N HIS A 68 -2.45 9.31 -22.07
CA HIS A 68 -1.66 8.33 -21.31
C HIS A 68 -1.82 6.90 -21.84
N LEU A 69 -3.00 6.55 -22.33
CA LEU A 69 -3.24 5.25 -22.99
C LEU A 69 -2.46 5.11 -24.30
N LYS A 70 -2.19 6.22 -25.00
CA LYS A 70 -1.40 6.24 -26.24
C LYS A 70 0.11 6.28 -26.01
N GLY A 71 0.57 6.66 -24.81
CA GLY A 71 1.98 6.65 -24.45
C GLY A 71 2.48 5.21 -24.21
N GLY A 72 3.67 4.87 -24.69
CA GLY A 72 4.29 3.53 -24.62
C GLY A 72 4.54 2.94 -23.21
N ASN A 73 3.97 3.52 -22.16
CA ASN A 73 4.09 3.08 -20.76
C ASN A 73 2.93 2.16 -20.31
N SER A 74 2.09 1.69 -21.23
CA SER A 74 0.92 0.85 -20.91
C SER A 74 1.29 -0.41 -20.11
N THR A 75 2.42 -1.05 -20.42
CA THR A 75 2.90 -2.24 -19.71
C THR A 75 3.25 -1.94 -18.24
N LEU A 76 3.89 -0.81 -17.97
CA LEU A 76 4.24 -0.41 -16.59
C LEU A 76 2.98 -0.06 -15.78
N LEU A 77 2.01 0.61 -16.42
CA LEU A 77 0.72 0.91 -15.80
C LEU A 77 -0.07 -0.36 -15.47
N PHE A 78 -0.10 -1.31 -16.41
CA PHE A 78 -0.73 -2.61 -16.19
C PHE A 78 -0.06 -3.39 -15.06
N LEU A 79 1.28 -3.45 -15.04
CA LEU A 79 2.03 -4.14 -14.00
C LEU A 79 1.79 -3.49 -12.62
N GLY A 80 1.81 -2.15 -12.55
CA GLY A 80 1.51 -1.42 -11.31
C GLY A 80 0.09 -1.68 -10.82
N GLY A 81 -0.89 -1.66 -11.73
CA GLY A 81 -2.29 -2.01 -11.47
C GLY A 81 -2.47 -3.44 -10.98
N PHE A 82 -1.75 -4.39 -11.57
CA PHE A 82 -1.77 -5.79 -11.17
C PHE A 82 -1.17 -5.98 -9.76
N ILE A 83 0.00 -5.40 -9.49
CA ILE A 83 0.67 -5.50 -8.19
C ILE A 83 -0.20 -4.90 -7.08
N ILE A 84 -0.78 -3.70 -7.29
CA ILE A 84 -1.63 -3.08 -6.27
C ILE A 84 -2.95 -3.85 -6.08
N SER A 85 -3.48 -4.47 -7.14
CA SER A 85 -4.66 -5.34 -7.04
C SER A 85 -4.35 -6.61 -6.25
N LEU A 86 -3.21 -7.24 -6.49
CA LEU A 86 -2.75 -8.41 -5.73
C LEU A 86 -2.53 -8.07 -4.25
N ASN A 87 -1.97 -6.89 -3.96
CA ASN A 87 -1.81 -6.40 -2.59
C ASN A 87 -3.16 -6.26 -1.87
N TRP A 88 -4.12 -5.58 -2.51
CA TRP A 88 -5.45 -5.40 -1.93
C TRP A 88 -6.24 -6.70 -1.79
N PHE A 89 -6.16 -7.58 -2.78
CA PHE A 89 -6.75 -8.91 -2.70
C PHE A 89 -6.24 -9.66 -1.48
N THR A 90 -4.91 -9.72 -1.33
CA THR A 90 -4.25 -10.42 -0.21
C THR A 90 -4.68 -9.84 1.13
N TYR A 91 -4.82 -8.52 1.22
CA TYR A 91 -5.29 -7.86 2.44
C TYR A 91 -6.74 -8.22 2.78
N ILE A 92 -7.67 -8.11 1.82
CA ILE A 92 -9.08 -8.46 2.02
C ILE A 92 -9.20 -9.95 2.40
N TYR A 93 -8.48 -10.82 1.68
CA TYR A 93 -8.40 -12.25 1.98
C TYR A 93 -7.92 -12.51 3.41
N ALA A 94 -6.87 -11.82 3.86
CA ALA A 94 -6.34 -11.97 5.20
C ALA A 94 -7.35 -11.57 6.28
N VAL A 95 -8.06 -10.46 6.07
CA VAL A 95 -9.10 -10.01 7.01
C VAL A 95 -10.28 -10.99 7.05
N ASN A 96 -10.77 -11.44 5.88
CA ASN A 96 -11.92 -12.34 5.79
C ASN A 96 -11.59 -13.75 6.30
N SER A 97 -10.36 -14.22 6.13
CA SER A 97 -9.92 -15.56 6.55
C SER A 97 -9.37 -15.59 7.99
N ASN A 98 -9.62 -14.56 8.81
CA ASN A 98 -9.11 -14.43 10.19
C ASN A 98 -7.57 -14.39 10.34
N HIS A 99 -6.81 -14.11 9.28
CA HIS A 99 -5.36 -13.92 9.31
C HIS A 99 -4.97 -12.44 9.51
N LEU A 100 -5.72 -11.72 10.33
CA LEU A 100 -5.50 -10.28 10.59
C LEU A 100 -4.14 -10.00 11.24
N ILE A 101 -3.64 -10.95 12.02
CA ILE A 101 -2.30 -10.88 12.65
C ILE A 101 -1.22 -10.89 11.57
N GLU A 102 -1.32 -11.77 10.56
CA GLU A 102 -0.38 -11.78 9.43
C GLU A 102 -0.45 -10.49 8.62
N ALA A 103 -1.66 -9.97 8.39
CA ALA A 103 -1.82 -8.69 7.69
C ALA A 103 -1.05 -7.57 8.41
N SER A 104 -1.18 -7.50 9.73
CA SER A 104 -0.47 -6.52 10.57
C SER A 104 1.05 -6.72 10.56
N LEU A 105 1.50 -7.98 10.64
CA LEU A 105 2.90 -8.37 10.47
C LEU A 105 3.46 -7.91 9.13
N GLY A 106 2.68 -8.06 8.05
CA GLY A 106 3.02 -7.55 6.72
C GLY A 106 3.33 -6.05 6.76
N TYR A 107 2.44 -5.26 7.37
CA TYR A 107 2.67 -3.81 7.51
C TYR A 107 3.91 -3.45 8.33
N TYR A 108 4.35 -4.28 9.28
CA TYR A 108 5.61 -4.07 9.99
C TYR A 108 6.84 -4.47 9.14
N ILE A 109 6.71 -5.46 8.25
CA ILE A 109 7.75 -5.86 7.31
C ILE A 109 7.90 -4.84 6.15
N ASN A 110 6.80 -4.20 5.73
CA ASN A 110 6.76 -3.27 4.59
C ASN A 110 7.89 -2.22 4.60
N PRO A 111 8.14 -1.45 5.69
CA PRO A 111 9.20 -0.44 5.69
C PRO A 111 10.59 -1.05 5.53
N LEU A 112 10.84 -2.21 6.14
CA LEU A 112 12.13 -2.92 6.04
C LEU A 112 12.41 -3.36 4.60
N LEU A 113 11.45 -4.01 3.95
CA LEU A 113 11.58 -4.42 2.55
C LEU A 113 11.67 -3.23 1.61
N THR A 114 10.91 -2.17 1.85
CA THR A 114 10.95 -0.97 1.01
C THR A 114 12.31 -0.28 1.10
N ILE A 115 12.87 -0.12 2.30
CA ILE A 115 14.21 0.43 2.51
C ILE A 115 15.27 -0.47 1.87
N PHE A 116 15.16 -1.79 2.03
CA PHE A 116 16.08 -2.75 1.43
C PHE A 116 16.07 -2.67 -0.10
N LEU A 117 14.89 -2.74 -0.74
CA LEU A 117 14.76 -2.63 -2.19
C LEU A 117 15.23 -1.26 -2.71
N ALA A 118 14.90 -0.17 -2.01
CA ALA A 118 15.40 1.15 -2.37
C ALA A 118 16.93 1.23 -2.32
N ARG A 119 17.56 0.66 -1.28
CA ARG A 119 19.01 0.59 -1.14
C ARG A 119 19.66 -0.22 -2.28
N VAL A 120 19.09 -1.36 -2.64
CA VAL A 120 19.61 -2.25 -3.70
C VAL A 120 19.47 -1.60 -5.08
N VAL A 121 18.31 -1.03 -5.39
CA VAL A 121 18.01 -0.50 -6.72
C VAL A 121 18.55 0.91 -6.93
N GLN A 122 18.36 1.81 -5.96
CA GLN A 122 18.77 3.21 -6.09
C GLN A 122 20.21 3.44 -5.61
N LYS A 123 20.85 2.44 -4.98
CA LYS A 123 22.23 2.49 -4.47
C LYS A 123 22.49 3.65 -3.50
N GLU A 124 21.47 4.23 -2.89
CA GLU A 124 21.59 5.31 -1.91
C GLU A 124 22.26 4.82 -0.62
N LYS A 125 23.18 5.58 -0.04
CA LYS A 125 23.87 5.17 1.21
C LYS A 125 23.02 5.53 2.42
N MET A 126 22.83 4.56 3.33
CA MET A 126 22.18 4.81 4.61
C MET A 126 23.16 5.42 5.62
N ASN A 127 22.71 6.46 6.33
CA ASN A 127 23.44 7.04 7.46
C ASN A 127 23.44 6.06 8.66
N HIS A 128 24.40 6.22 9.57
CA HIS A 128 24.60 5.36 10.75
C HIS A 128 23.31 5.17 11.58
N TYR A 129 22.59 6.25 11.89
CA TYR A 129 21.33 6.18 12.65
C TYR A 129 20.23 5.39 11.93
N GLN A 130 20.12 5.49 10.60
CA GLN A 130 19.15 4.71 9.82
C GLN A 130 19.47 3.21 9.87
N ARG A 131 20.75 2.84 9.89
CA ARG A 131 21.15 1.43 10.01
C ARG A 131 20.75 0.86 11.36
N ILE A 132 21.00 1.61 12.44
CA ILE A 132 20.59 1.22 13.80
C ILE A 132 19.06 1.04 13.84
N ALA A 133 18.30 2.00 13.31
CA ALA A 133 16.84 1.92 13.25
C ALA A 133 16.35 0.68 12.48
N VAL A 134 16.97 0.37 11.34
CA VAL A 134 16.63 -0.84 10.56
C VAL A 134 16.96 -2.12 11.31
N VAL A 135 18.11 -2.19 12.00
CA VAL A 135 18.47 -3.36 12.82
C VAL A 135 17.46 -3.54 13.95
N LEU A 136 17.11 -2.48 14.68
CA LEU A 136 16.11 -2.54 15.75
C LEU A 136 14.74 -2.98 15.25
N ALA A 137 14.28 -2.41 14.13
CA ALA A 137 13.01 -2.79 13.52
C ALA A 137 13.02 -4.25 13.03
N THR A 138 14.16 -4.71 12.48
CA THR A 138 14.33 -6.12 12.05
C THR A 138 14.25 -7.06 13.25
N ILE A 139 14.87 -6.73 14.38
CA ILE A 139 14.79 -7.52 15.61
C ILE A 139 13.34 -7.58 16.11
N GLY A 140 12.63 -6.45 16.15
CA GLY A 140 11.22 -6.41 16.58
C GLY A 140 10.32 -7.29 15.69
N VAL A 141 10.46 -7.17 14.38
CA VAL A 141 9.73 -8.01 13.42
C VAL A 141 10.09 -9.50 13.57
N ALA A 142 11.37 -9.83 13.78
CA ALA A 142 11.81 -11.20 13.99
C ALA A 142 11.15 -11.80 15.25
N ILE A 143 11.15 -11.08 16.37
CA ILE A 143 10.50 -11.52 17.62
C ILE A 143 9.01 -11.80 17.40
N ILE A 144 8.28 -10.88 16.76
CA ILE A 144 6.85 -11.07 16.48
C ILE A 144 6.64 -12.26 15.54
N THR A 145 7.50 -12.43 14.53
CA THR A 145 7.43 -13.53 13.57
C THR A 145 7.69 -14.89 14.24
N PHE A 146 8.68 -15.00 15.13
CA PHE A 146 8.94 -16.23 15.88
C PHE A 146 7.79 -16.58 16.83
N ASN A 147 7.21 -15.57 17.49
CA ASN A 147 6.05 -15.76 18.35
C ASN A 147 4.78 -16.16 17.57
N TYR A 148 4.71 -15.84 16.27
CA TYR A 148 3.58 -16.23 15.43
C TYR A 148 3.52 -17.75 15.18
N GLY A 149 4.65 -18.47 15.32
CA GLY A 149 4.70 -19.94 15.31
C GLY A 149 4.60 -20.61 13.93
N HIS A 150 4.19 -19.88 12.90
CA HIS A 150 4.12 -20.34 11.51
C HIS A 150 4.77 -19.34 10.55
N ILE A 151 5.06 -19.77 9.32
CA ILE A 151 5.59 -18.89 8.28
C ILE A 151 4.47 -17.93 7.83
N PRO A 152 4.62 -16.61 8.02
CA PRO A 152 3.56 -15.66 7.72
C PRO A 152 3.56 -15.29 6.23
N TRP A 153 3.10 -16.21 5.39
CA TRP A 153 3.15 -16.06 3.93
C TRP A 153 2.33 -14.86 3.44
N ILE A 154 1.21 -14.53 4.10
CA ILE A 154 0.38 -13.36 3.75
C ILE A 154 1.18 -12.08 4.02
N ALA A 155 1.86 -12.01 5.16
CA ALA A 155 2.71 -10.88 5.52
C ALA A 155 3.80 -10.65 4.47
N LEU A 156 4.44 -11.73 4.00
CA LEU A 156 5.48 -11.68 2.98
C LEU A 156 4.93 -11.21 1.63
N VAL A 157 3.78 -11.74 1.19
CA VAL A 157 3.15 -11.32 -0.08
C VAL A 157 2.75 -9.84 -0.02
N LEU A 158 2.12 -9.39 1.07
CA LEU A 158 1.76 -7.99 1.26
C LEU A 158 2.99 -7.09 1.21
N ALA A 159 4.08 -7.50 1.87
CA ALA A 159 5.28 -6.70 1.94
C ALA A 159 6.06 -6.64 0.63
N LEU A 160 6.18 -7.77 -0.07
CA LEU A 160 6.80 -7.80 -1.39
C LEU A 160 6.00 -6.98 -2.40
N THR A 161 4.67 -7.15 -2.48
CA THR A 161 3.83 -6.40 -3.42
C THR A 161 3.82 -4.91 -3.12
N PHE A 162 3.72 -4.51 -1.86
CA PHE A 162 3.74 -3.09 -1.50
C PHE A 162 5.11 -2.46 -1.74
N SER A 163 6.20 -3.12 -1.37
CA SER A 163 7.55 -2.59 -1.56
C SER A 163 7.95 -2.52 -3.02
N THR A 164 7.55 -3.49 -3.85
CA THR A 164 7.76 -3.45 -5.31
C THR A 164 6.95 -2.34 -5.98
N TYR A 165 5.69 -2.15 -5.59
CA TYR A 165 4.88 -1.02 -6.06
C TYR A 165 5.45 0.34 -5.64
N SER A 166 5.92 0.45 -4.39
CA SER A 166 6.46 1.69 -3.81
C SER A 166 7.84 2.06 -4.35
N LEU A 167 8.60 1.06 -4.82
CA LEU A 167 9.84 1.27 -5.53
C LEU A 167 9.51 1.96 -6.85
N LYS A 168 9.44 3.30 -6.81
CA LYS A 168 9.09 4.18 -7.93
C LYS A 168 9.45 3.53 -9.26
N LEU A 169 8.43 3.07 -9.99
CA LEU A 169 8.49 3.04 -11.45
C LEU A 169 8.70 4.50 -11.86
N ARG A 170 9.97 4.93 -11.83
CA ARG A 170 10.40 6.24 -12.27
C ARG A 170 10.26 6.18 -13.77
N ILE A 171 9.03 6.40 -14.23
CA ILE A 171 8.74 6.83 -15.59
C ILE A 171 9.59 8.08 -15.74
N LYS A 172 10.69 7.91 -16.46
CA LYS A 172 11.61 8.98 -16.82
C LYS A 172 11.02 9.73 -18.00
#